data_AF-A0A679JPD5-F1
#
_entry.id   AF-A0A679JPD5-F1
#
_cell.length_a   1.000
_cell.length_b   1.000
_cell.length_c   1.000
_cell.angle_alpha   90.00
_cell.angle_beta   90.00
_cell.angle_gamma   90.00
#
_symmetry.space_group_name_H-M   'P 1'
#
loop_
_entity.id
_entity.type
_entity.pdbx_description
1 polymer ?
#
loop_
_entity_poly.entity_id
_entity_poly.type
_entity_poly.pdbx_seq_one_letter_code
_entity_poly.pdbx_strand_id
1 'polypeptide(L)'
;MPEADDEGLPVHVARVLRRIWDPIDLGRWGPEDEYDSYVPGVIALVQDTTVFETGIVAHLQRIETTAMGLAPAPVHATRAARALLGLREASKRSPALLVAQAISLDGLHCLWVFRRSDGFYAYEHATLRHEVDENGSCSWWADAGEGRSGLFATAEAAEQEARGAIGWLR
;
A
#
# COMPACT_ATOMS: atom_id res chain seq x y z
N MET A 1 -3.95 10.89 -25.16
CA MET A 1 -3.66 9.92 -24.10
C MET A 1 -2.92 10.69 -23.02
N PRO A 2 -3.40 10.76 -21.77
CA PRO A 2 -2.61 11.43 -20.75
C PRO A 2 -1.43 10.52 -20.38
N GLU A 3 -0.25 11.12 -20.40
CA GLU A 3 1.02 10.55 -20.00
C GLU A 3 0.97 10.21 -18.50
N ALA A 4 1.43 9.00 -18.15
CA ALA A 4 1.51 8.53 -16.77
C ALA A 4 2.70 9.18 -16.05
N ASP A 5 2.68 10.51 -15.95
CA ASP A 5 3.75 11.30 -15.38
C ASP A 5 3.31 11.89 -14.03
N ASP A 6 3.94 11.37 -12.98
CA ASP A 6 3.90 11.80 -11.57
C ASP A 6 2.59 11.54 -10.80
N GLU A 7 2.23 10.26 -10.68
CA GLU A 7 1.16 9.84 -9.76
C GLU A 7 1.63 9.97 -8.31
N GLY A 8 1.39 11.14 -7.71
CA GLY A 8 1.76 11.43 -6.33
C GLY A 8 1.04 10.57 -5.30
N LEU A 9 1.43 10.74 -4.03
CA LEU A 9 0.87 10.03 -2.87
C LEU A 9 -0.67 9.89 -2.85
N PRO A 10 -1.48 10.90 -3.25
CA PRO A 10 -2.94 10.77 -3.28
C PRO A 10 -3.45 9.64 -4.17
N VAL A 11 -2.86 9.44 -5.35
CA VAL A 11 -3.28 8.39 -6.29
C VAL A 11 -3.00 7.02 -5.71
N HIS A 12 -1.84 6.83 -5.06
CA HIS A 12 -1.50 5.59 -4.40
C HIS A 12 -2.40 5.30 -3.19
N VAL A 13 -2.72 6.32 -2.38
CA VAL A 13 -3.68 6.17 -1.28
C VAL A 13 -5.06 5.77 -1.81
N ALA A 14 -5.58 6.44 -2.83
CA ALA A 14 -6.88 6.10 -3.45
C ALA A 14 -6.90 4.65 -3.95
N ARG A 15 -5.81 4.18 -4.57
CA ARG A 15 -5.67 2.77 -5.00
C ARG A 15 -5.70 1.79 -3.84
N VAL A 16 -5.04 2.10 -2.72
CA VAL A 16 -5.08 1.24 -1.52
C VAL A 16 -6.50 1.16 -0.97
N LEU A 17 -7.20 2.29 -0.88
CA LEU A 17 -8.59 2.31 -0.40
C LEU A 17 -9.50 1.47 -1.32
N ARG A 18 -9.38 1.63 -2.63
CA ARG A 18 -10.24 0.94 -3.61
C ARG A 18 -9.94 -0.54 -3.80
N ARG A 19 -8.67 -0.97 -3.69
CA ARG A 19 -8.26 -2.35 -4.02
C ARG A 19 -7.99 -3.23 -2.81
N ILE A 20 -7.73 -2.65 -1.65
CA ILE A 20 -7.26 -3.38 -0.47
C ILE A 20 -8.23 -3.23 0.68
N TRP A 21 -8.69 -2.00 0.96
CA TRP A 21 -9.62 -1.71 2.05
C TRP A 21 -11.06 -2.06 1.68
N ASP A 22 -11.59 -1.49 0.60
CA ASP A 22 -12.90 -1.80 0.00
C ASP A 22 -13.87 -2.62 0.88
N PRO A 23 -14.45 -2.00 1.94
CA PRO A 23 -15.26 -2.73 2.92
C PRO A 23 -16.64 -3.14 2.39
N ILE A 24 -16.99 -2.72 1.18
CA ILE A 24 -18.29 -2.96 0.52
C ILE A 24 -18.13 -3.72 -0.80
N ASP A 25 -16.95 -4.28 -1.06
CA ASP A 25 -16.61 -5.12 -2.22
C ASP A 25 -16.98 -4.51 -3.58
N LEU A 26 -16.86 -3.18 -3.71
CA LEU A 26 -17.15 -2.48 -4.96
C LEU A 26 -16.08 -2.73 -6.02
N GLY A 27 -14.82 -2.88 -5.61
CA GLY A 27 -13.67 -3.20 -6.43
C GLY A 27 -13.65 -2.46 -7.77
N ARG A 28 -13.77 -3.23 -8.85
CA ARG A 28 -13.81 -2.71 -10.23
C ARG A 28 -15.19 -2.27 -10.73
N TRP A 29 -16.23 -2.57 -9.96
CA TRP A 29 -17.62 -2.35 -10.34
C TRP A 29 -18.18 -1.03 -9.81
N GLY A 30 -17.61 -0.50 -8.72
CA GLY A 30 -17.95 0.82 -8.19
C GLY A 30 -17.30 1.98 -8.95
N PRO A 31 -17.81 3.20 -8.72
CA PRO A 31 -17.20 4.45 -9.19
C PRO A 31 -15.72 4.53 -8.82
N GLU A 32 -14.91 5.18 -9.66
CA GLU A 32 -13.47 5.29 -9.38
C GLU A 32 -13.16 6.16 -8.16
N ASP A 33 -14.05 7.11 -7.89
CA ASP A 33 -13.97 8.16 -6.88
C ASP A 33 -14.71 7.81 -5.57
N GLU A 34 -15.23 6.59 -5.45
CA GLU A 34 -16.03 6.14 -4.30
C GLU A 34 -15.38 6.46 -2.95
N TYR A 35 -14.06 6.31 -2.85
CA TYR A 35 -13.30 6.52 -1.61
C TYR A 35 -12.53 7.84 -1.56
N ASP A 36 -12.64 8.69 -2.58
CA ASP A 36 -11.81 9.90 -2.72
C ASP A 36 -12.02 10.90 -1.58
N SER A 37 -13.24 10.94 -1.03
CA SER A 37 -13.55 11.80 0.13
C SER A 37 -12.73 11.47 1.38
N TYR A 38 -12.21 10.24 1.50
CA TYR A 38 -11.40 9.81 2.65
C TYR A 38 -9.90 10.00 2.43
N VAL A 39 -9.47 10.18 1.18
CA VAL A 39 -8.04 10.27 0.80
C VAL A 39 -7.27 11.33 1.60
N PRO A 40 -7.76 12.59 1.78
CA PRO A 40 -7.01 13.60 2.53
C PRO A 40 -6.72 13.22 3.99
N GLY A 41 -7.69 12.61 4.68
CA GLY A 41 -7.54 12.17 6.06
C GLY A 41 -6.54 11.03 6.20
N VAL A 42 -6.56 10.10 5.24
CA VAL A 42 -5.61 8.97 5.19
C VAL A 42 -4.20 9.45 4.84
N ILE A 43 -4.04 10.42 3.92
CA ILE A 43 -2.73 11.02 3.62
C ILE A 43 -2.11 11.62 4.88
N ALA A 44 -2.87 12.37 5.68
CA ALA A 44 -2.37 12.96 6.91
C ALA A 44 -1.81 11.89 7.87
N LEU A 45 -2.51 10.76 8.01
CA LEU A 45 -2.01 9.62 8.79
C LEU A 45 -0.79 8.96 8.16
N VAL A 46 -0.76 8.79 6.84
CA VAL A 46 0.39 8.21 6.13
C VAL A 46 1.63 9.09 6.23
N GLN A 47 1.49 10.41 6.32
CA GLN A 47 2.62 11.32 6.47
C GLN A 47 3.10 11.44 7.92
N ASP A 48 2.23 11.19 8.89
CA ASP A 48 2.59 11.21 10.31
C ASP A 48 3.40 9.97 10.71
N THR A 49 4.72 10.15 10.89
CA THR A 49 5.64 9.07 11.25
C THR A 49 5.42 8.51 12.66
N THR A 50 4.61 9.16 13.49
CA THR A 50 4.27 8.70 14.84
C THR A 50 3.05 7.75 14.85
N VAL A 51 2.31 7.68 13.73
CA VAL A 51 1.16 6.79 13.59
C VAL A 51 1.60 5.39 13.16
N PHE A 52 1.28 4.39 13.97
CA PHE A 52 1.52 2.97 13.70
C PHE A 52 0.29 2.28 13.07
N GLU A 53 0.43 0.99 12.74
CA GLU A 53 -0.61 0.16 12.11
C GLU A 53 -1.96 0.28 12.82
N THR A 54 -1.96 0.13 14.14
CA THR A 54 -3.16 0.18 14.99
C THR A 54 -3.92 1.51 14.87
N GLY A 55 -3.20 2.63 14.72
CA GLY A 55 -3.80 3.95 14.55
C GLY A 55 -4.53 4.09 13.20
N ILE A 56 -3.93 3.54 12.14
CA ILE A 56 -4.55 3.55 10.80
C ILE A 56 -5.74 2.59 10.76
N VAL A 57 -5.62 1.39 11.34
CA VAL A 57 -6.74 0.43 11.45
C VAL A 57 -7.92 1.06 12.17
N ALA A 58 -7.68 1.66 13.34
CA ALA A 58 -8.72 2.32 14.11
C ALA A 58 -9.37 3.49 13.34
N HIS A 59 -8.61 4.19 12.49
CA HIS A 59 -9.16 5.23 11.63
C HIS A 59 -10.07 4.67 10.54
N LEU A 60 -9.63 3.64 9.82
CA LEU A 60 -10.43 3.00 8.76
C LEU A 60 -11.71 2.39 9.32
N GLN A 61 -11.64 1.69 10.46
CA GLN A 61 -12.82 1.14 11.13
C GLN A 61 -13.79 2.23 11.62
N ARG A 62 -13.28 3.41 12.00
CA ARG A 62 -14.14 4.55 12.32
C ARG A 62 -14.89 5.02 11.09
N ILE A 63 -14.25 5.05 9.92
CA ILE A 63 -14.95 5.42 8.67
C ILE A 63 -16.03 4.38 8.35
N GLU A 64 -15.71 3.08 8.40
CA GLU A 64 -16.66 1.98 8.18
C GLU A 64 -17.91 2.14 9.05
N THR A 65 -17.72 2.39 10.34
CA THR A 65 -18.83 2.44 11.29
C THR A 65 -19.59 3.76 11.28
N THR A 66 -18.90 4.90 11.22
CA THR A 66 -19.52 6.22 11.41
C THR A 66 -19.99 6.85 10.11
N ALA A 67 -19.22 6.73 9.03
CA ALA A 67 -19.55 7.35 7.75
C ALA A 67 -20.36 6.40 6.87
N MET A 68 -20.04 5.11 6.88
CA MET A 68 -20.69 4.11 6.01
C MET A 68 -21.79 3.30 6.70
N GLY A 69 -21.86 3.32 8.05
CA GLY A 69 -22.86 2.57 8.80
C GLY A 69 -22.69 1.05 8.76
N LEU A 70 -21.46 0.58 8.53
CA LEU A 70 -21.11 -0.83 8.42
C LEU A 70 -20.70 -1.42 9.77
N ALA A 71 -20.75 -2.76 9.86
CA ALA A 71 -20.05 -3.47 10.92
C ALA A 71 -18.52 -3.41 10.67
N PRO A 72 -17.69 -3.35 11.71
CA PRO A 72 -16.23 -3.32 11.54
C PRO A 72 -15.72 -4.55 10.78
N ALA A 73 -14.87 -4.33 9.77
CA ALA A 73 -14.24 -5.37 8.97
C ALA A 73 -12.71 -5.38 9.21
N PRO A 74 -12.24 -5.94 10.36
CA PRO A 74 -10.86 -5.77 10.81
C PRO A 74 -9.80 -6.28 9.83
N VAL A 75 -10.10 -7.33 9.05
CA VAL A 75 -9.16 -7.91 8.08
C VAL A 75 -8.81 -6.92 6.97
N HIS A 76 -9.82 -6.27 6.39
CA HIS A 76 -9.62 -5.31 5.31
C HIS A 76 -8.89 -4.06 5.80
N ALA A 77 -9.33 -3.51 6.94
CA ALA A 77 -8.67 -2.37 7.58
C ALA A 77 -7.20 -2.67 7.93
N THR A 78 -6.91 -3.87 8.46
CA THR A 78 -5.53 -4.29 8.79
C THR A 78 -4.65 -4.38 7.56
N ARG A 79 -5.11 -5.06 6.51
CA ARG A 79 -4.33 -5.18 5.27
C ARG A 79 -4.11 -3.83 4.60
N ALA A 80 -5.12 -2.96 4.60
CA ALA A 80 -5.01 -1.60 4.09
C ALA A 80 -4.04 -0.75 4.92
N ALA A 81 -4.10 -0.81 6.25
CA ALA A 81 -3.16 -0.11 7.12
C ALA A 81 -1.71 -0.50 6.85
N ARG A 82 -1.44 -1.79 6.66
CA ARG A 82 -0.11 -2.30 6.30
C ARG A 82 0.34 -1.78 4.93
N ALA A 83 -0.53 -1.79 3.92
CA ALA A 83 -0.23 -1.24 2.60
C ALA A 83 0.07 0.26 2.68
N LEU A 84 -0.70 1.02 3.45
CA LEU A 84 -0.50 2.45 3.69
C LEU A 84 0.83 2.74 4.41
N LEU A 85 1.22 1.94 5.40
CA LEU A 85 2.56 2.02 6.00
C LEU A 85 3.65 1.68 4.98
N GLY A 86 3.40 0.72 4.10
CA GLY A 86 4.35 0.40 3.03
C GLY A 86 4.51 1.55 2.06
N LEU A 87 3.42 2.23 1.75
CA LEU A 87 3.41 3.41 0.90
C LEU A 87 4.20 4.55 1.54
N ARG A 88 4.08 4.76 2.85
CA ARG A 88 4.92 5.71 3.62
C ARG A 88 6.41 5.40 3.43
N GLU A 89 6.81 4.13 3.61
CA GLU A 89 8.21 3.72 3.51
C GLU A 89 8.77 3.89 2.10
N ALA A 90 8.01 3.51 1.06
CA ALA A 90 8.42 3.73 -0.32
C ALA A 90 8.50 5.23 -0.68
N SER A 91 7.52 6.02 -0.21
CA SER A 91 7.47 7.47 -0.46
C SER A 91 8.62 8.23 0.20
N LYS A 92 9.12 7.77 1.34
CA LYS A 92 10.32 8.35 1.98
C LYS A 92 11.59 8.14 1.15
N ARG A 93 11.67 7.04 0.40
CA ARG A 93 12.87 6.69 -0.39
C ARG A 93 12.87 7.40 -1.73
N SER A 94 11.81 7.23 -2.49
CA SER A 94 11.76 7.61 -3.91
C SER A 94 10.32 7.94 -4.35
N PRO A 95 9.73 9.05 -3.87
CA PRO A 95 8.31 9.33 -4.06
C PRO A 95 7.92 9.50 -5.54
N ALA A 96 8.74 10.21 -6.32
CA ALA A 96 8.49 10.46 -7.75
C ALA A 96 8.72 9.24 -8.65
N LEU A 97 9.29 8.16 -8.10
CA LEU A 97 9.62 6.96 -8.87
C LEU A 97 8.62 5.83 -8.62
N LEU A 98 7.83 5.88 -7.54
CA LEU A 98 6.88 4.82 -7.21
C LEU A 98 5.74 4.81 -8.22
N VAL A 99 5.61 3.73 -8.98
CA VAL A 99 4.56 3.57 -10.01
C VAL A 99 3.52 2.53 -9.63
N ALA A 100 3.89 1.53 -8.83
CA ALA A 100 2.94 0.53 -8.36
C ALA A 100 3.31 0.01 -6.97
N GLN A 101 2.29 -0.44 -6.25
CA GLN A 101 2.42 -1.15 -4.99
C GLN A 101 1.49 -2.37 -5.02
N ALA A 102 1.94 -3.46 -4.41
CA ALA A 102 1.08 -4.58 -4.07
C ALA A 102 1.34 -5.02 -2.63
N ILE A 103 0.33 -5.64 -2.01
CA ILE A 103 0.45 -6.33 -0.74
C ILE A 103 -0.08 -7.76 -0.89
N SER A 104 0.56 -8.72 -0.22
CA SER A 104 0.08 -10.10 -0.17
C SER A 104 -1.27 -10.21 0.54
N LEU A 105 -1.98 -11.32 0.30
CA LEU A 105 -3.31 -11.54 0.88
C LEU A 105 -3.29 -11.61 2.42
N ASP A 106 -2.21 -12.17 3.00
CA ASP A 106 -1.96 -12.20 4.44
C ASP A 106 -1.49 -10.84 5.02
N GLY A 107 -1.21 -9.87 4.15
CA GLY A 107 -0.70 -8.55 4.51
C GLY A 107 0.75 -8.53 4.99
N LEU A 108 1.50 -9.63 4.87
CA LEU A 108 2.85 -9.74 5.44
C LEU A 108 3.98 -9.39 4.46
N HIS A 109 3.69 -9.28 3.16
CA HIS A 109 4.67 -8.91 2.15
C HIS A 109 4.20 -7.68 1.39
N CYS A 110 5.08 -6.68 1.28
CA CYS A 110 4.84 -5.51 0.46
C CYS A 110 5.81 -5.51 -0.73
N LEU A 111 5.28 -5.13 -1.87
CA LEU A 111 6.01 -4.96 -3.11
C LEU A 111 5.85 -3.52 -3.58
N TRP A 112 6.95 -2.91 -3.98
CA TRP A 112 6.96 -1.60 -4.62
C TRP A 112 7.66 -1.69 -5.96
N VAL A 113 7.09 -1.06 -6.99
CA VAL A 113 7.69 -0.96 -8.31
C VAL A 113 8.07 0.49 -8.56
N PHE A 114 9.31 0.70 -8.93
CA PHE A 114 9.88 2.02 -9.18
C PHE A 114 10.29 2.17 -10.64
N ARG A 115 9.95 3.31 -11.25
CA ARG A 115 10.49 3.75 -12.54
C ARG A 115 11.87 4.36 -12.33
N ARG A 116 12.83 4.03 -13.19
CA ARG A 116 14.19 4.57 -13.13
C ARG A 116 14.40 5.65 -14.20
N SER A 117 15.46 6.44 -14.01
CA SER A 117 15.84 7.51 -14.96
C SER A 117 16.26 7.01 -16.33
N ASP A 118 16.64 5.73 -16.45
CA ASP A 118 16.97 5.06 -17.71
C ASP A 118 15.73 4.49 -18.45
N GLY A 119 14.52 4.72 -17.91
CA GLY A 119 13.26 4.25 -18.48
C GLY A 119 12.89 2.81 -18.12
N PHE A 120 13.75 2.08 -17.41
CA PHE A 120 13.45 0.74 -16.91
C PHE A 120 12.72 0.79 -15.58
N TYR A 121 12.18 -0.36 -15.18
CA TYR A 121 11.52 -0.56 -13.90
C TYR A 121 12.33 -1.51 -13.04
N ALA A 122 12.29 -1.28 -11.72
CA ALA A 122 12.82 -2.17 -10.70
C ALA A 122 11.76 -2.38 -9.63
N TYR A 123 11.88 -3.46 -8.85
CA TYR A 123 11.00 -3.68 -7.71
C TYR A 123 11.80 -3.87 -6.42
N GLU A 124 11.20 -3.45 -5.31
CA GLU A 124 11.67 -3.75 -3.96
C GLU A 124 10.61 -4.57 -3.24
N HIS A 125 11.06 -5.53 -2.46
CA HIS A 125 10.22 -6.33 -1.58
C HIS A 125 10.56 -6.03 -0.12
N ALA A 126 9.56 -6.09 0.74
CA ALA A 126 9.71 -6.04 2.18
C ALA A 126 8.78 -7.04 2.86
N THR A 127 9.19 -7.49 4.04
CA THR A 127 8.39 -8.35 4.91
C THR A 127 8.02 -7.58 6.18
N LEU A 128 6.74 -7.65 6.55
CA LEU A 128 6.25 -7.02 7.75
C LEU A 128 6.83 -7.75 8.96
N ARG A 129 7.48 -7.00 9.84
CA ARG A 129 7.88 -7.46 11.17
C ARG A 129 6.98 -6.83 12.19
N HIS A 130 6.75 -7.59 13.24
CA HIS A 130 5.91 -7.20 14.36
C HIS A 130 6.67 -7.48 15.64
N GLU A 131 6.71 -6.48 16.51
CA GLU A 131 7.27 -6.61 17.85
C GLU A 131 6.25 -6.10 18.86
N VAL A 132 6.17 -6.80 19.98
CA VAL A 132 5.35 -6.42 21.12
C VAL A 132 6.29 -6.29 22.30
N ASP A 133 6.37 -5.09 22.85
CA ASP A 133 7.19 -4.75 24.00
C ASP A 133 6.33 -4.11 25.10
N GLU A 134 6.99 -3.61 26.16
CA GLU A 134 6.33 -2.95 27.29
C GLU A 134 5.64 -1.62 26.91
N ASN A 135 6.02 -1.03 25.77
CA ASN A 135 5.48 0.23 25.26
C ASN A 135 4.33 0.01 24.26
N GLY A 136 4.04 -1.24 23.90
CA GLY A 136 2.92 -1.62 23.06
C GLY A 136 3.34 -2.50 21.89
N SER A 137 2.63 -2.35 20.79
CA SER A 137 2.82 -3.15 19.59
C SER A 137 3.24 -2.25 18.44
N CYS A 138 4.36 -2.57 17.80
CA CYS A 138 4.86 -1.86 16.64
C CYS A 138 5.06 -2.82 15.46
N SER A 139 4.74 -2.32 14.27
CA SER A 139 4.94 -3.04 13.02
C SER A 139 5.75 -2.18 12.06
N TRP A 140 6.71 -2.78 11.36
CA TRP A 140 7.51 -2.10 10.35
C TRP A 140 7.87 -3.03 9.19
N TRP A 141 8.17 -2.44 8.04
CA TRP A 141 8.62 -3.18 6.87
C TRP A 141 10.14 -3.40 6.95
N ALA A 142 10.56 -4.64 7.18
CA ALA A 142 11.96 -5.04 7.17
C ALA A 142 12.38 -5.55 5.78
N ASP A 143 13.69 -5.66 5.58
CA ASP A 143 14.30 -6.24 4.38
C ASP A 143 13.93 -5.47 3.09
N ALA A 144 13.42 -4.25 3.26
CA ALA A 144 12.96 -3.38 2.22
C ALA A 144 14.14 -2.97 1.32
N GLY A 145 14.21 -3.57 0.14
CA GLY A 145 15.34 -3.44 -0.80
C GLY A 145 15.89 -4.77 -1.30
N GLU A 146 15.48 -5.92 -0.73
CA GLU A 146 15.91 -7.26 -1.17
C GLU A 146 15.21 -7.79 -2.44
N GLY A 147 14.63 -6.89 -3.26
CA GLY A 147 14.11 -7.23 -4.58
C GLY A 147 15.25 -7.30 -5.59
N ARG A 148 15.44 -8.45 -6.25
CA ARG A 148 16.44 -8.59 -7.32
C ARG A 148 16.13 -7.56 -8.42
N SER A 149 17.03 -6.59 -8.58
CA SER A 149 16.99 -5.54 -9.59
C SER A 149 17.22 -6.11 -10.99
N GLY A 150 16.22 -6.84 -11.50
CA GLY A 150 16.05 -7.04 -12.94
C GLY A 150 15.66 -5.70 -13.57
N LEU A 151 16.22 -5.41 -14.76
CA LEU A 151 15.80 -4.26 -15.56
C LEU A 151 14.58 -4.68 -16.36
N PHE A 152 13.39 -4.27 -15.92
CA PHE A 152 12.15 -4.60 -16.62
C PHE A 152 11.74 -3.47 -17.56
N ALA A 153 11.26 -3.83 -18.75
CA ALA A 153 10.80 -2.86 -19.74
C ALA A 153 9.44 -2.22 -19.36
N THR A 154 8.66 -2.88 -18.48
CA THR A 154 7.36 -2.39 -18.00
C THR A 154 7.18 -2.62 -16.50
N ALA A 155 6.29 -1.85 -15.87
CA ALA A 155 5.94 -2.02 -14.47
C ALA A 155 5.24 -3.38 -14.22
N GLU A 156 4.39 -3.82 -15.14
CA GLU A 156 3.70 -5.11 -15.04
C GLU A 156 4.66 -6.28 -15.07
N ALA A 157 5.73 -6.22 -15.88
CA ALA A 157 6.76 -7.26 -15.93
C ALA A 157 7.53 -7.33 -14.61
N ALA A 158 7.87 -6.19 -14.02
CA ALA A 158 8.50 -6.12 -12.70
C ALA A 158 7.59 -6.71 -11.61
N GLU A 159 6.30 -6.36 -11.63
CA GLU A 159 5.31 -6.88 -10.69
C GLU A 159 5.11 -8.39 -10.83
N GLN A 160 5.03 -8.90 -12.06
CA GLN A 160 4.83 -10.32 -12.34
C GLN A 160 6.04 -11.16 -11.89
N GLU A 161 7.26 -10.71 -12.21
CA GLU A 161 8.48 -11.37 -11.73
C GLU A 161 8.52 -11.39 -10.21
N ALA A 162 8.26 -10.26 -9.56
CA ALA A 162 8.28 -10.17 -8.11
C ALA A 162 7.27 -11.12 -7.45
N ARG A 163 6.04 -11.19 -7.97
CA ARG A 163 5.03 -12.17 -7.52
C ARG A 163 5.51 -13.61 -7.67
N GLY A 164 6.21 -13.92 -8.77
CA GLY A 164 6.83 -15.22 -8.99
C GLY A 164 7.98 -15.51 -8.00
N ALA A 165 8.87 -14.55 -7.80
CA ALA A 165 10.06 -14.67 -6.94
C ALA A 165 9.71 -14.80 -5.45
N ILE A 166 8.68 -14.09 -4.98
CA ILE A 166 8.21 -14.12 -3.59
C ILE A 166 7.24 -15.30 -3.36
N GLY A 167 6.87 -16.04 -4.41
CA GLY A 167 6.02 -17.21 -4.29
C GLY A 167 4.56 -16.88 -3.95
N TRP A 168 4.07 -15.67 -4.27
CA TRP A 168 2.70 -15.19 -3.96
C TRP A 168 1.55 -16.04 -4.55
N LEU A 169 1.87 -17.03 -5.40
CA LEU A 169 0.92 -17.98 -6.01
C LEU A 169 0.98 -19.40 -5.40
N ARG A 170 1.70 -19.63 -4.30
CA ARG A 170 1.75 -20.93 -3.62
C ARG A 170 1.12 -20.90 -2.23
#